data_AF-A0A1F5L1P5-F1
#
_entry.id   AF-A0A1F5L1P5-F1
#
_cell.length_a   1.000
_cell.length_b   1.000
_cell.length_c   1.000
_cell.angle_alpha   90.00
_cell.angle_beta   90.00
_cell.angle_gamma   90.00
#
_symmetry.space_group_name_H-M   'P 1'
#
loop_
_entity.id
_entity.type
_entity.pdbx_description
1 polymer ?
#
loop_
_entity_poly.entity_id
_entity_poly.type
_entity_poly.pdbx_seq_one_letter_code
_entity_poly.pdbx_strand_id
1 'polypeptide(L)'
;MASSQPDSPSDSEPEAIPESPPALPSLHNAPPSLQNTAPSLYILPLPPLDTHYDTPEQGISAINAFGRAHGYAVAILRSKITKRGVKKTVRLCCDRSRRVRPDDGPDGPTRKRQTTSLAIECPFLISLRLQEGRWNLTVENQHHNHEPSPPLTHAPHRMKELNTKASNIEKQLEQGLSTRHILTSIRKDDQDSCLIARDIYNFRRKLHMEFLAGRTPL
;
A
#
# COMPACT_ATOMS: atom_id res chain seq x y z
N MET A 1 41.42 -57.97 -81.00
CA MET A 1 42.87 -58.09 -80.76
C MET A 1 43.45 -56.70 -80.74
N ALA A 2 44.22 -56.36 -79.69
CA ALA A 2 45.14 -55.20 -79.58
C ALA A 2 44.50 -53.81 -79.79
N SER A 3 44.89 -52.70 -79.17
CA SER A 3 45.83 -52.38 -78.09
C SER A 3 45.56 -50.90 -77.75
N SER A 4 45.53 -50.58 -76.46
CA SER A 4 46.26 -49.48 -75.80
C SER A 4 46.20 -48.01 -76.28
N GLN A 5 45.80 -47.16 -75.30
CA GLN A 5 46.40 -45.87 -74.88
C GLN A 5 46.05 -44.55 -75.63
N PRO A 6 46.22 -43.33 -75.03
CA PRO A 6 45.48 -42.77 -73.88
C PRO A 6 45.20 -41.22 -73.98
N ASP A 7 44.51 -40.63 -72.97
CA ASP A 7 44.58 -39.25 -72.38
C ASP A 7 44.61 -38.00 -73.30
N SER A 8 43.87 -36.89 -73.17
CA SER A 8 43.22 -36.06 -72.10
C SER A 8 42.42 -34.92 -72.82
N PRO A 9 41.88 -33.84 -72.18
CA PRO A 9 41.14 -33.67 -70.93
C PRO A 9 39.76 -32.97 -71.16
N SER A 10 38.84 -33.01 -70.20
CA SER A 10 37.78 -31.98 -70.11
C SER A 10 37.28 -31.85 -68.67
N ASP A 11 37.14 -30.60 -68.25
CA ASP A 11 36.66 -30.09 -66.97
C ASP A 11 35.50 -30.87 -66.35
N SER A 12 35.58 -31.06 -65.04
CA SER A 12 34.41 -31.19 -64.17
C SER A 12 34.77 -30.70 -62.77
N GLU A 13 34.31 -29.50 -62.43
CA GLU A 13 34.22 -28.95 -61.07
C GLU A 13 33.46 -29.92 -60.15
N PRO A 14 33.87 -30.09 -58.88
CA PRO A 14 33.08 -30.79 -57.89
C PRO A 14 31.97 -29.88 -57.31
N GLU A 15 30.74 -30.37 -57.36
CA GLU A 15 29.55 -29.83 -56.70
C GLU A 15 29.81 -29.55 -55.20
N ALA A 16 29.67 -28.30 -54.79
CA ALA A 16 29.55 -27.94 -53.38
C ALA A 16 28.10 -28.11 -52.91
N ILE A 17 27.90 -29.07 -52.03
CA ILE A 17 26.64 -29.39 -51.35
C ILE A 17 26.24 -28.21 -50.43
N PRO A 18 24.96 -27.79 -50.41
CA PRO A 18 24.51 -26.61 -49.69
C PRO A 18 24.59 -26.77 -48.16
N GLU A 19 25.21 -25.78 -47.53
CA GLU A 19 25.35 -25.62 -46.08
C GLU A 19 23.97 -25.44 -45.42
N SER A 20 23.70 -26.25 -44.39
CA SER A 20 22.43 -26.22 -43.65
C SER A 20 22.29 -24.94 -42.81
N PRO A 21 21.07 -24.41 -42.58
CA PRO A 21 20.86 -23.18 -41.82
C PRO A 21 21.27 -23.34 -40.34
N PRO A 22 21.77 -22.28 -39.69
CA PRO A 22 22.16 -22.34 -38.28
C PRO A 22 20.96 -22.63 -37.37
N ALA A 23 21.12 -23.61 -36.49
CA ALA A 23 20.14 -23.98 -35.47
C ALA A 23 19.87 -22.79 -34.52
N LEU A 24 18.59 -22.45 -34.36
CA LEU A 24 18.14 -21.48 -33.37
C LEU A 24 18.49 -21.96 -31.95
N PRO A 25 19.04 -21.11 -31.07
CA PRO A 25 19.24 -21.47 -29.67
C PRO A 25 17.88 -21.69 -28.99
N SER A 26 17.69 -22.89 -28.44
CA SER A 26 16.54 -23.27 -27.63
C SER A 26 16.49 -22.38 -26.38
N LEU A 27 15.65 -21.34 -26.41
CA LEU A 27 15.27 -20.59 -25.23
C LEU A 27 14.38 -21.48 -24.36
N HIS A 28 15.00 -22.20 -23.43
CA HIS A 28 14.30 -22.78 -22.29
C HIS A 28 13.79 -21.63 -21.38
N ASN A 29 12.77 -20.91 -21.82
CA ASN A 29 12.03 -20.02 -20.93
C ASN A 29 11.14 -20.88 -20.02
N ALA A 30 11.76 -21.50 -19.02
CA ALA A 30 11.06 -21.92 -17.83
C ALA A 30 10.46 -20.64 -17.20
N PRO A 31 9.16 -20.63 -16.84
CA PRO A 31 8.58 -19.51 -16.14
C PRO A 31 9.37 -19.30 -14.83
N PRO A 32 9.64 -18.05 -14.40
CA PRO A 32 10.29 -17.83 -13.12
C PRO A 32 9.42 -18.49 -12.06
N SER A 33 9.96 -19.53 -11.44
CA SER A 33 9.40 -20.14 -10.24
C SER A 33 9.07 -19.00 -9.28
N LEU A 34 7.81 -18.88 -8.89
CA LEU A 34 7.39 -18.02 -7.79
C LEU A 34 8.13 -18.53 -6.55
N GLN A 35 9.35 -18.05 -6.35
CA GLN A 35 10.11 -18.32 -5.14
C GLN A 35 9.29 -17.76 -4.00
N ASN A 36 8.70 -18.70 -3.27
CA ASN A 36 7.96 -18.49 -2.04
C ASN A 36 8.98 -18.03 -0.99
N THR A 37 9.44 -16.79 -1.15
CA THR A 37 10.44 -16.17 -0.30
C THR A 37 9.71 -15.85 1.00
N ALA A 38 10.12 -16.48 2.10
CA ALA A 38 9.56 -16.17 3.41
C ALA A 38 9.58 -14.63 3.60
N PRO A 39 8.48 -14.01 4.04
CA PRO A 39 8.42 -12.55 4.13
C PRO A 39 9.50 -12.07 5.10
N SER A 40 10.43 -11.25 4.60
CA SER A 40 11.45 -10.60 5.42
C SER A 40 10.77 -9.82 6.55
N LEU A 41 11.14 -10.13 7.80
CA LEU A 41 10.63 -9.42 8.97
C LEU A 41 11.57 -8.27 9.33
N TYR A 42 10.99 -7.08 9.48
CA TYR A 42 11.64 -5.84 9.88
C TYR A 42 11.22 -5.47 11.30
N ILE A 43 12.11 -4.83 12.04
CA ILE A 43 11.82 -4.22 13.34
C ILE A 43 11.86 -2.71 13.13
N LEU A 44 10.68 -2.10 13.07
CA LEU A 44 10.58 -0.64 13.01
C LEU A 44 10.60 -0.07 14.44
N PRO A 45 11.10 1.16 14.65
CA PRO A 45 11.15 1.76 15.98
C PRO A 45 9.78 1.78 16.65
N LEU A 46 9.75 1.52 17.95
CA LEU A 46 8.55 1.53 18.76
C LEU A 46 8.34 2.92 19.38
N PRO A 47 7.09 3.38 19.52
CA PRO A 47 6.81 4.58 20.30
C PRO A 47 7.18 4.35 21.78
N PRO A 48 7.42 5.42 22.56
CA PRO A 48 7.76 5.32 23.97
C PRO A 48 6.75 4.48 24.77
N LEU A 49 7.23 3.43 25.44
CA LEU A 49 6.39 2.44 26.14
C LEU A 49 6.00 2.88 27.56
N ASP A 50 6.80 3.76 28.16
CA ASP A 50 6.64 4.35 29.48
C ASP A 50 5.67 5.54 29.49
N THR A 51 5.20 5.97 28.32
CA THR A 51 4.24 7.07 28.23
C THR A 51 2.82 6.60 28.54
N HIS A 52 2.14 7.38 29.37
CA HIS A 52 0.75 7.17 29.78
C HIS A 52 -0.17 8.20 29.14
N TYR A 53 -1.40 7.81 28.81
CA TYR A 53 -2.38 8.70 28.18
C TYR A 53 -3.69 8.75 28.99
N ASP A 54 -4.36 9.90 28.97
CA ASP A 54 -5.64 10.08 29.65
C ASP A 54 -6.78 9.40 28.88
N THR A 55 -6.67 9.39 27.54
CA THR A 55 -7.65 8.77 26.64
C THR A 55 -6.97 7.84 25.64
N PRO A 56 -7.68 6.81 25.15
CA PRO A 56 -7.10 5.94 24.12
C PRO A 56 -6.89 6.70 22.80
N GLU A 57 -7.72 7.71 22.49
CA GLU A 57 -7.58 8.54 21.30
C GLU A 57 -6.29 9.37 21.32
N GLN A 58 -5.90 9.91 22.49
CA GLN A 58 -4.62 10.58 22.67
C GLN A 58 -3.45 9.62 22.41
N GLY A 59 -3.52 8.40 22.96
CA GLY A 59 -2.51 7.37 22.72
C GLY A 59 -2.39 7.00 21.24
N ILE A 60 -3.50 6.81 20.53
CA ILE A 60 -3.51 6.52 19.08
C ILE A 60 -2.88 7.67 18.30
N SER A 61 -3.19 8.92 18.65
CA SER A 61 -2.64 10.10 17.99
C SER A 61 -1.12 10.23 18.20
N ALA A 62 -0.64 9.93 19.40
CA ALA A 62 0.79 9.94 19.75
C ALA A 62 1.56 8.83 19.02
N ILE A 63 1.02 7.60 19.00
CA ILE A 63 1.62 6.48 18.28
C ILE A 63 1.70 6.79 16.77
N ASN A 64 0.64 7.32 16.17
CA ASN A 64 0.68 7.70 14.76
C ASN A 64 1.59 8.91 14.49
N ALA A 65 1.73 9.84 15.43
CA ALA A 65 2.73 10.92 15.30
C ALA A 65 4.16 10.35 15.26
N PHE A 66 4.47 9.42 16.16
CA PHE A 66 5.74 8.71 16.16
C PHE A 66 5.95 7.90 14.87
N GLY A 67 4.94 7.10 14.47
CA GLY A 67 4.99 6.27 13.27
C GLY A 67 5.17 7.08 11.98
N ARG A 68 4.68 8.32 11.92
CA ARG A 68 4.86 9.21 10.75
C ARG A 68 6.34 9.41 10.40
N ALA A 69 7.20 9.58 11.40
CA ALA A 69 8.65 9.74 11.20
C ALA A 69 9.36 8.42 10.89
N HIS A 70 8.77 7.29 11.26
CA HIS A 70 9.35 5.94 11.14
C HIS A 70 8.72 5.08 10.04
N GLY A 71 7.88 5.68 9.21
CA GLY A 71 7.31 5.07 8.00
C GLY A 71 6.28 3.97 8.24
N TYR A 72 5.53 4.05 9.33
CA TYR A 72 4.36 3.19 9.53
C TYR A 72 3.20 3.96 10.15
N ALA A 73 2.01 3.38 10.10
CA ALA A 73 0.84 3.89 10.80
C ALA A 73 0.06 2.75 11.45
N VAL A 74 -0.75 3.09 12.45
CA VAL A 74 -1.60 2.14 13.15
C VAL A 74 -3.07 2.49 13.01
N ALA A 75 -3.90 1.45 12.97
CA ALA A 75 -5.35 1.54 12.96
C ALA A 75 -5.94 0.67 14.08
N ILE A 76 -7.15 1.00 14.51
CA ILE A 76 -7.88 0.20 15.51
C ILE A 76 -8.24 -1.15 14.88
N LEU A 77 -7.67 -2.22 15.43
CA LEU A 77 -8.04 -3.59 15.08
C LEU A 77 -9.31 -4.00 15.80
N ARG A 78 -9.33 -3.81 17.12
CA ARG A 78 -10.49 -4.13 17.98
C ARG A 78 -10.38 -3.45 19.33
N SER A 79 -11.52 -3.16 19.94
CA SER A 79 -11.60 -2.71 21.33
C SER A 79 -12.31 -3.74 22.21
N LYS A 80 -11.88 -3.85 23.48
CA LYS A 80 -12.61 -4.56 24.52
C LYS A 80 -13.29 -3.56 25.43
N ILE A 81 -14.58 -3.79 25.69
CA ILE A 81 -15.42 -2.93 26.52
C ILE A 81 -16.01 -3.80 27.64
N THR A 82 -16.11 -3.24 28.83
CA THR A 82 -16.78 -3.90 29.97
C THR A 82 -18.30 -3.93 29.79
N LYS A 83 -18.99 -4.74 30.61
CA LYS A 83 -20.46 -4.73 30.68
C LYS A 83 -21.06 -3.35 30.99
N ARG A 84 -20.29 -2.47 31.67
CA ARG A 84 -20.69 -1.09 32.00
C ARG A 84 -20.36 -0.08 30.91
N GLY A 85 -20.00 -0.51 29.69
CA GLY A 85 -19.70 0.39 28.57
C GLY A 85 -18.30 1.03 28.61
N VAL A 86 -17.48 0.76 29.63
CA VAL A 86 -16.13 1.33 29.75
C VAL A 86 -15.13 0.56 28.86
N LYS A 87 -14.44 1.28 27.97
CA LYS A 87 -13.36 0.74 27.12
C LYS A 87 -12.15 0.36 28.00
N LYS A 88 -11.66 -0.88 27.90
CA LYS A 88 -10.53 -1.40 28.71
C LYS A 88 -9.28 -1.69 27.91
N THR A 89 -9.44 -2.01 26.63
CA THR A 89 -8.31 -2.31 25.74
C THR A 89 -8.63 -1.84 24.34
N VAL A 90 -7.67 -1.22 23.67
CA VAL A 90 -7.71 -0.92 22.25
C VAL A 90 -6.49 -1.57 21.61
N ARG A 91 -6.72 -2.62 20.83
CA ARG A 91 -5.67 -3.26 20.03
C ARG A 91 -5.52 -2.47 18.74
N LEU A 92 -4.28 -2.14 18.41
CA LEU A 92 -3.89 -1.39 17.24
C LEU A 92 -2.98 -2.27 16.37
N CYS A 93 -3.33 -2.43 15.10
CA CYS A 93 -2.50 -3.13 14.13
C CYS A 93 -1.87 -2.11 13.16
N CYS A 94 -0.87 -2.54 12.40
CA CYS A 94 -0.40 -1.76 11.26
C CYS A 94 -1.57 -1.47 10.29
N ASP A 95 -1.57 -0.31 9.64
CA ASP A 95 -2.56 0.04 8.63
C ASP A 95 -2.54 -0.89 7.40
N ARG A 96 -1.43 -1.62 7.23
CA ARG A 96 -1.24 -2.68 6.23
C ARG A 96 -1.58 -4.10 6.71
N SER A 97 -2.09 -4.27 7.94
CA SER A 97 -2.42 -5.59 8.53
C SER A 97 -3.67 -6.28 7.99
N ARG A 98 -4.46 -5.61 7.13
CA ARG A 98 -5.69 -6.19 6.59
C ARG A 98 -5.37 -7.44 5.75
N ARG A 99 -6.26 -8.43 5.79
CA ARG A 99 -6.23 -9.57 4.85
C ARG A 99 -6.64 -9.13 3.45
N VAL A 100 -5.87 -9.56 2.45
CA VAL A 100 -6.25 -9.40 1.05
C VAL A 100 -7.32 -10.45 0.78
N ARG A 101 -8.50 -10.03 0.32
CA ARG A 101 -9.51 -11.02 -0.06
C ARG A 101 -9.00 -11.76 -1.30
N PRO A 102 -9.03 -13.10 -1.30
CA PRO A 102 -8.76 -13.84 -2.51
C PRO A 102 -9.77 -13.44 -3.58
N ASP A 103 -9.38 -13.58 -4.85
CA ASP A 103 -10.28 -13.31 -5.95
C ASP A 103 -11.49 -14.26 -5.86
N ASP A 104 -12.71 -13.76 -6.07
CA ASP A 104 -13.98 -14.53 -5.94
C ASP A 104 -14.11 -15.67 -6.98
N GLY A 105 -13.02 -16.04 -7.65
CA GLY A 105 -13.00 -17.04 -8.71
C GLY A 105 -13.79 -16.63 -9.95
N PRO A 106 -14.05 -17.60 -10.86
CA PRO A 106 -14.80 -17.37 -12.09
C PRO A 106 -16.29 -17.06 -11.87
N ASP A 107 -16.87 -17.42 -10.72
CA ASP A 107 -18.26 -17.12 -10.34
C ASP A 107 -18.44 -15.74 -9.66
N GLY A 108 -17.36 -14.97 -9.55
CA GLY A 108 -17.39 -13.63 -8.97
C GLY A 108 -18.14 -12.60 -9.83
N PRO A 109 -18.54 -11.45 -9.27
CA PRO A 109 -19.22 -10.40 -10.03
C PRO A 109 -18.38 -9.94 -11.24
N THR A 110 -19.04 -9.77 -12.38
CA THR A 110 -18.42 -9.40 -13.68
C THR A 110 -17.68 -8.06 -13.65
N ARG A 111 -18.04 -7.17 -12.73
CA ARG A 111 -17.36 -5.88 -12.49
C ARG A 111 -16.67 -5.86 -11.13
N LYS A 112 -15.38 -6.18 -11.10
CA LYS A 112 -14.52 -5.99 -9.93
C LYS A 112 -13.91 -4.60 -9.95
N ARG A 113 -14.05 -3.86 -8.84
CA ARG A 113 -13.35 -2.59 -8.67
C ARG A 113 -11.86 -2.89 -8.49
N GLN A 114 -11.01 -2.38 -9.37
CA GLN A 114 -9.56 -2.41 -9.16
C GLN A 114 -9.23 -1.61 -7.90
N THR A 115 -8.88 -2.30 -6.81
CA THR A 115 -8.56 -1.66 -5.52
C THR A 115 -7.05 -1.57 -5.36
N THR A 116 -6.55 -0.38 -5.03
CA THR A 116 -5.13 -0.14 -4.71
C THR A 116 -4.89 -0.37 -3.22
N SER A 117 -5.28 -1.54 -2.71
CA SER A 117 -5.08 -1.87 -1.30
C SER A 117 -3.59 -2.09 -1.04
N LEU A 118 -3.04 -1.40 -0.03
CA LEU A 118 -1.67 -1.63 0.46
C LEU A 118 -1.61 -2.71 1.56
N ALA A 119 -2.67 -3.50 1.67
CA ALA A 119 -2.78 -4.58 2.64
C ALA A 119 -1.84 -5.72 2.26
N ILE A 120 -1.01 -6.14 3.20
CA ILE A 120 -0.01 -7.21 3.04
C ILE A 120 0.03 -8.13 4.25
N GLU A 121 -1.03 -8.13 5.07
CA GLU A 121 -1.14 -8.96 6.27
C GLU A 121 0.00 -8.74 7.28
N CYS A 122 0.44 -7.48 7.41
CA CYS A 122 1.50 -7.11 8.36
C CYS A 122 1.17 -7.57 9.80
N PRO A 123 2.08 -8.29 10.48
CA PRO A 123 1.79 -8.91 11.77
C PRO A 123 1.97 -7.97 12.97
N PHE A 124 2.43 -6.73 12.75
CA PHE A 124 2.65 -5.75 13.81
C PHE A 124 1.39 -5.46 14.62
N LEU A 125 1.53 -5.49 15.95
CA LEU A 125 0.42 -5.43 16.87
C LEU A 125 0.82 -4.86 18.23
N ILE A 126 0.11 -3.83 18.66
CA ILE A 126 0.28 -3.19 19.97
C ILE A 126 -1.10 -2.97 20.61
N SER A 127 -1.11 -2.70 21.91
CA SER A 127 -2.33 -2.54 22.69
C SER A 127 -2.21 -1.39 23.66
N LEU A 128 -3.19 -0.48 23.62
CA LEU A 128 -3.46 0.47 24.69
C LEU A 128 -4.38 -0.19 25.72
N ARG A 129 -3.96 -0.25 26.98
CA ARG A 129 -4.71 -0.89 28.08
C ARG A 129 -4.97 0.11 29.19
N LEU A 130 -6.22 0.16 29.65
CA LEU A 130 -6.59 1.01 30.79
C LEU A 130 -6.19 0.32 32.10
N GLN A 131 -5.23 0.91 32.82
CA GLN A 131 -4.72 0.48 34.12
C GLN A 131 -4.66 1.70 35.04
N GLU A 132 -5.23 1.59 36.26
CA GLU A 132 -5.19 2.67 37.27
C GLU A 132 -5.66 4.04 36.74
N GLY A 133 -6.66 4.04 35.86
CA GLY A 133 -7.23 5.27 35.28
C GLY A 133 -6.45 5.83 34.09
N ARG A 134 -5.28 5.28 33.73
CA ARG A 134 -4.47 5.73 32.59
C ARG A 134 -4.29 4.63 31.54
N TRP A 135 -4.04 5.05 30.30
CA TRP A 135 -3.83 4.14 29.17
C TRP A 135 -2.35 3.89 28.95
N ASN A 136 -1.97 2.62 29.07
CA ASN A 136 -0.59 2.16 28.96
C ASN A 136 -0.40 1.38 27.66
N LEU A 137 0.76 1.58 27.03
CA LEU A 137 1.11 0.88 25.81
C LEU A 137 1.75 -0.47 26.14
N THR A 138 1.34 -1.51 25.42
CA THR A 138 1.91 -2.86 25.49
C THR A 138 2.15 -3.39 24.10
N VAL A 139 3.32 -3.98 23.85
CA VAL A 139 3.68 -4.57 22.56
C VAL A 139 3.21 -6.02 22.55
N GLU A 140 2.44 -6.42 21.54
CA GLU A 140 2.03 -7.82 21.34
C GLU A 140 2.88 -8.49 20.25
N ASN A 141 3.20 -7.78 19.17
CA ASN A 141 4.16 -8.18 18.15
C ASN A 141 4.82 -6.94 17.52
N GLN A 142 6.15 -6.89 17.56
CA GLN A 142 6.94 -5.76 17.03
C GLN A 142 7.35 -5.92 15.57
N HIS A 143 7.12 -7.08 14.95
CA HIS A 143 7.62 -7.36 13.61
C HIS A 143 6.70 -6.78 12.53
N HIS A 144 7.30 -6.19 11.52
CA HIS A 144 6.68 -5.79 10.27
C HIS A 144 7.14 -6.72 9.15
N ASN A 145 6.32 -6.93 8.12
CA ASN A 145 6.74 -7.62 6.90
C ASN A 145 6.96 -6.63 5.74
N HIS A 146 7.28 -5.38 6.07
CA HIS A 146 7.58 -4.31 5.13
C HIS A 146 8.57 -3.31 5.71
N GLU A 147 9.30 -2.68 4.79
CA GLU A 147 10.12 -1.50 5.04
C GLU A 147 9.27 -0.27 5.47
N PRO A 148 9.90 0.75 6.08
CA PRO A 148 9.29 2.06 6.25
C PRO A 148 8.76 2.62 4.92
N SER A 149 7.64 3.34 4.96
CA SER A 149 7.08 3.99 3.78
C SER A 149 6.69 5.46 4.00
N PRO A 150 6.64 6.28 2.93
CA PRO A 150 6.33 7.70 3.06
C PRO A 150 4.95 7.97 3.68
N PRO A 151 4.76 9.08 4.42
CA PRO A 151 3.50 9.42 5.07
C PRO A 151 2.28 9.43 4.16
N LEU A 152 2.45 9.84 2.89
CA LEU A 152 1.37 9.88 1.89
C LEU A 152 0.76 8.50 1.61
N THR A 153 1.46 7.41 1.89
CA THR A 153 0.95 6.05 1.68
C THR A 153 -0.05 5.63 2.76
N HIS A 154 0.02 6.26 3.94
CA HIS A 154 -0.73 5.87 5.12
C HIS A 154 -2.00 6.71 5.31
N ALA A 155 -3.16 6.06 5.29
CA ALA A 155 -4.44 6.74 5.48
C ALA A 155 -4.57 7.45 6.85
N PRO A 156 -4.09 6.90 7.98
CA PRO A 156 -4.14 7.60 9.26
C PRO A 156 -3.39 8.95 9.26
N HIS A 157 -2.23 9.01 8.59
CA HIS A 157 -1.43 10.24 8.49
C HIS A 157 -2.12 11.30 7.65
N ARG A 158 -2.65 10.92 6.48
CA ARG A 158 -3.42 11.81 5.62
C ARG A 158 -4.69 12.32 6.30
N MET A 159 -5.41 11.45 7.01
CA MET A 159 -6.62 11.82 7.74
C MET A 159 -6.32 12.81 8.87
N LYS A 160 -5.24 12.59 9.62
CA LYS A 160 -4.81 13.53 10.67
C LYS A 160 -4.52 14.91 10.09
N GLU A 161 -3.73 14.97 9.02
CA GLU A 161 -3.40 16.24 8.35
C GLU A 161 -4.64 16.92 7.74
N LEU A 162 -5.52 16.13 7.11
CA LEU A 162 -6.78 16.61 6.54
C LEU A 162 -7.66 17.27 7.62
N ASN A 163 -7.79 16.64 8.79
CA ASN A 163 -8.55 17.19 9.90
C ASN A 163 -7.93 18.48 10.43
N THR A 164 -6.60 18.56 10.52
CA THR A 164 -5.88 19.79 10.93
C THR A 164 -6.12 20.92 9.94
N LYS A 165 -6.16 20.63 8.64
CA LYS A 165 -6.34 21.63 7.57
C LYS A 165 -7.81 21.81 7.15
N ALA A 166 -8.76 21.14 7.80
CA ALA A 166 -10.15 21.01 7.35
C ALA A 166 -10.84 22.37 7.12
N SER A 167 -10.76 23.27 8.11
CA SER A 167 -11.42 24.59 8.02
C SER A 167 -10.84 25.46 6.89
N ASN A 168 -9.56 25.32 6.57
CA ASN A 168 -8.95 26.04 5.45
C ASN A 168 -9.41 25.44 4.11
N ILE A 169 -9.43 24.11 4.00
CA ILE A 169 -9.90 23.41 2.79
C ILE A 169 -11.38 23.72 2.52
N GLU A 170 -12.21 23.72 3.56
CA GLU A 170 -13.64 24.05 3.47
C GLU A 170 -13.85 25.46 2.92
N LYS A 171 -13.19 26.48 3.49
CA LYS A 171 -13.25 27.86 2.97
C LYS A 171 -12.84 27.97 1.50
N GLN A 172 -11.78 27.27 1.10
CA GLN A 172 -11.34 27.27 -0.30
C GLN A 172 -12.36 26.59 -1.23
N LEU A 173 -13.04 25.53 -0.76
CA LEU A 173 -14.11 24.86 -1.50
C LEU A 173 -15.34 25.77 -1.67
N GLU A 174 -15.72 26.51 -0.63
CA GLU A 174 -16.81 27.50 -0.67
C GLU A 174 -16.53 28.63 -1.67
N GLN A 175 -15.26 29.02 -1.83
CA GLN A 175 -14.79 29.96 -2.85
C GLN A 175 -14.79 29.38 -4.27
N GLY A 176 -15.22 28.13 -4.45
CA GLY A 176 -15.26 27.47 -5.75
C GLY A 176 -13.90 27.00 -6.27
N LEU A 177 -12.84 26.99 -5.44
CA LEU A 177 -11.53 26.53 -5.87
C LEU A 177 -11.54 25.04 -6.21
N SER A 178 -10.85 24.70 -7.30
CA SER A 178 -10.71 23.31 -7.72
C SER A 178 -9.83 22.52 -6.75
N THR A 179 -10.04 21.21 -6.64
CA THR A 179 -9.21 20.29 -5.86
C THR A 179 -7.71 20.45 -6.17
N ARG A 180 -7.36 20.70 -7.44
CA ARG A 180 -5.96 20.92 -7.84
C ARG A 180 -5.41 22.22 -7.27
N HIS A 181 -6.16 23.32 -7.36
CA HIS A 181 -5.75 24.60 -6.80
C HIS A 181 -5.59 24.54 -5.29
N ILE A 182 -6.53 23.89 -4.58
CA ILE A 182 -6.45 23.70 -3.14
C ILE A 182 -5.19 22.93 -2.76
N LEU A 183 -4.89 21.84 -3.47
CA LEU A 183 -3.70 21.04 -3.20
C LEU A 183 -2.40 21.82 -3.47
N THR A 184 -2.37 22.63 -4.53
CA THR A 184 -1.24 23.53 -4.83
C THR A 184 -1.06 24.57 -3.73
N SER A 185 -2.15 25.18 -3.25
CA SER A 185 -2.16 26.13 -2.14
C SER A 185 -1.58 25.50 -0.86
N ILE A 186 -2.07 24.31 -0.48
CA ILE A 186 -1.58 23.57 0.68
C ILE A 186 -0.07 23.27 0.57
N ARG A 187 0.42 22.87 -0.60
CA ARG A 187 1.85 22.56 -0.82
C ARG A 187 2.74 23.79 -0.87
N LYS A 188 2.17 24.95 -1.20
CA LYS A 188 2.87 26.23 -1.14
C LYS A 188 3.14 26.63 0.32
N ASP A 189 2.16 26.40 1.19
CA ASP A 189 2.25 26.73 2.62
C ASP A 189 2.99 25.64 3.43
N ASP A 190 2.88 24.38 3.02
CA ASP A 190 3.50 23.21 3.65
C ASP A 190 3.99 22.23 2.59
N GLN A 191 5.28 22.32 2.25
CA GLN A 191 5.92 21.51 1.21
C GLN A 191 5.89 20.00 1.52
N ASP A 192 5.83 19.62 2.80
CA ASP A 192 5.86 18.23 3.26
C ASP A 192 4.44 17.64 3.46
N SER A 193 3.42 18.34 2.95
CA SER A 193 2.03 17.88 3.00
C SER A 193 1.87 16.48 2.40
N CYS A 194 1.31 15.57 3.18
CA CYS A 194 1.07 14.19 2.73
C CYS A 194 -0.29 14.00 2.03
N LEU A 195 -1.07 15.07 1.89
CA LEU A 195 -2.39 15.02 1.26
C LEU A 195 -2.30 14.76 -0.24
N ILE A 196 -3.28 14.00 -0.74
CA ILE A 196 -3.48 13.74 -2.16
C ILE A 196 -4.81 14.31 -2.63
N ALA A 197 -4.95 14.55 -3.94
CA ALA A 197 -6.18 15.11 -4.52
C ALA A 197 -7.44 14.31 -4.15
N ARG A 198 -7.30 12.98 -3.98
CA ARG A 198 -8.39 12.10 -3.56
C ARG A 198 -8.91 12.43 -2.16
N ASP A 199 -8.06 12.88 -1.24
CA ASP A 199 -8.48 13.24 0.13
C ASP A 199 -9.40 14.47 0.08
N ILE A 200 -9.00 15.51 -0.66
CA ILE A 200 -9.80 16.73 -0.86
C ILE A 200 -11.10 16.42 -1.61
N TYR A 201 -11.06 15.57 -2.64
CA TYR A 201 -12.28 15.13 -3.35
C TYR A 201 -13.26 14.43 -2.41
N ASN A 202 -12.77 13.49 -1.60
CA ASN A 202 -13.60 12.77 -0.63
C ASN A 202 -14.15 13.71 0.45
N PHE A 203 -13.35 14.69 0.89
CA PHE A 203 -13.78 15.71 1.84
C PHE A 203 -14.90 16.59 1.27
N ARG A 204 -14.75 17.10 0.03
CA ARG A 204 -15.82 17.83 -0.67
C ARG A 204 -17.10 17.01 -0.78
N ARG A 205 -16.97 15.72 -1.15
CA ARG A 205 -18.13 14.81 -1.23
C ARG A 205 -18.79 14.66 0.13
N LYS A 206 -18.02 14.53 1.22
CA LYS A 206 -18.54 14.43 2.58
C LYS A 206 -19.35 15.69 2.94
N LEU A 207 -18.79 16.88 2.75
CA LEU A 207 -19.49 18.15 2.99
C LEU A 207 -20.79 18.25 2.17
N HIS A 208 -20.77 17.82 0.91
CA HIS A 208 -21.95 17.82 0.07
C HIS A 208 -23.04 16.86 0.56
N MET A 209 -22.67 15.66 1.02
CA MET A 209 -23.62 14.71 1.62
C MET A 209 -24.23 15.24 2.92
N GLU A 210 -23.42 15.92 3.75
CA GLU A 210 -23.87 16.56 4.98
C GLU A 210 -24.83 17.72 4.69
N PHE A 211 -24.51 18.56 3.69
CA PHE A 211 -25.40 19.64 3.23
C PHE A 211 -26.75 19.13 2.70
N LEU A 212 -26.73 18.04 1.92
CA LEU A 212 -27.94 17.46 1.37
C LEU A 212 -28.82 16.81 2.45
N ALA A 213 -28.27 16.45 3.61
CA ALA A 213 -28.99 15.81 4.72
C ALA A 213 -29.89 14.63 4.27
N GLY A 214 -29.43 13.87 3.27
CA GLY A 214 -30.18 12.73 2.69
C GLY A 214 -31.13 13.07 1.53
N ARG A 215 -31.18 14.32 1.06
CA ARG A 215 -31.97 14.74 -0.11
C ARG A 215 -31.21 14.45 -1.41
N THR A 216 -31.91 13.96 -2.43
CA THR A 216 -31.34 13.78 -3.77
C THR A 216 -31.34 15.12 -4.51
N PRO A 217 -30.24 15.52 -5.16
CA PRO A 217 -30.24 16.69 -6.04
C PRO A 217 -31.27 16.48 -7.17
N LEU A 218 -32.09 17.51 -7.44
CA LEU A 218 -33.01 17.55 -8.58
C LEU A 218 -32.27 17.81 -9.90
#